data_AF-A0A3C1RRV4-F1
#
_entry.id   AF-A0A3C1RRV4-F1
#
_cell.length_a   1.000
_cell.length_b   1.000
_cell.length_c   1.000
_cell.angle_alpha   90.00
_cell.angle_beta   90.00
_cell.angle_gamma   90.00
#
_symmetry.space_group_name_H-M   'P 1'
#
loop_
_entity.id
_entity.type
_entity.pdbx_description
1 polymer ?
#
loop_
_entity_poly.entity_id
_entity_poly.type
_entity_poly.pdbx_seq_one_letter_code
_entity_poly.pdbx_strand_id
1 'polypeptide(L)'
;DVIKTPELINLQQQLINNLAQQLNIVHEVSKKRPFSPHVTVAFKDLSRIAFKAAWLEFAQRPIYFEFTVSQLTLLIHNGQNWNIKTEFPFLNLDSRL
;
A
#
# COMPACT_ATOMS: atom_id res chain seq x y z
N ASP A 1 -3.21 12.14 3.87
CA ASP A 1 -3.26 10.75 4.35
C ASP A 1 -4.37 9.97 3.66
N VAL A 2 -4.25 8.64 3.61
CA VAL A 2 -5.30 7.77 3.07
C VAL A 2 -6.34 7.50 4.16
N ILE A 3 -7.62 7.57 3.82
CA ILE A 3 -8.73 7.31 4.74
C ILE A 3 -8.67 5.84 5.19
N LYS A 4 -8.72 5.62 6.51
CA LYS A 4 -8.72 4.29 7.12
C LYS A 4 -10.15 3.73 7.15
N THR A 5 -10.64 3.24 6.01
CA THR A 5 -11.96 2.60 5.98
C THR A 5 -11.92 1.24 6.69
N PRO A 6 -13.04 0.77 7.27
CA PRO A 6 -13.10 -0.55 7.89
C PRO A 6 -12.65 -1.68 6.97
N GLU A 7 -12.99 -1.61 5.68
CA GLU A 7 -12.64 -2.60 4.65
C GLU A 7 -11.12 -2.68 4.47
N LEU A 8 -10.45 -1.53 4.36
CA LEU A 8 -9.00 -1.46 4.20
C LEU A 8 -8.25 -1.99 5.44
N ILE A 9 -8.73 -1.65 6.63
CA ILE A 9 -8.13 -2.15 7.88
C ILE A 9 -8.34 -3.66 8.02
N ASN A 10 -9.54 -4.15 7.72
CA ASN A 10 -9.85 -5.58 7.79
C ASN A 10 -9.02 -6.37 6.76
N LEU A 11 -8.93 -5.89 5.51
CA LEU A 11 -8.11 -6.49 4.47
C LEU A 11 -6.65 -6.64 4.92
N GLN A 12 -6.08 -5.61 5.54
CA GLN A 12 -4.70 -5.64 6.04
C GLN A 12 -4.51 -6.70 7.13
N GLN A 13 -5.47 -6.81 8.07
CA GLN A 13 -5.42 -7.81 9.14
C GLN A 13 -5.56 -9.24 8.59
N GLN A 14 -6.51 -9.46 7.68
CA GLN A 14 -6.70 -10.76 7.01
C GLN A 14 -5.45 -11.17 6.25
N LEU A 15 -4.82 -10.23 5.52
CA LEU A 15 -3.62 -10.51 4.76
C LEU A 15 -2.44 -10.91 5.66
N ILE A 16 -2.19 -10.18 6.75
CA ILE A 16 -1.14 -10.55 7.71
C ILE A 16 -1.38 -11.93 8.29
N ASN A 17 -2.61 -12.25 8.68
CA ASN A 17 -2.94 -13.54 9.26
C ASN A 17 -2.77 -14.67 8.24
N ASN A 18 -3.24 -14.48 7.00
CA ASN A 18 -3.10 -15.46 5.94
C ASN A 18 -1.63 -15.74 5.60
N LEU A 19 -0.82 -14.70 5.43
CA LEU A 19 0.62 -14.83 5.16
C LEU A 19 1.36 -15.55 6.30
N ALA A 20 1.01 -15.26 7.54
CA ALA A 20 1.58 -15.93 8.71
C ALA A 20 1.19 -17.41 8.77
N GLN A 21 -0.09 -17.74 8.56
CA GLN A 21 -0.61 -19.10 8.70
C GLN A 21 -0.26 -20.02 7.53
N GLN A 22 -0.34 -19.51 6.30
CA GLN A 22 -0.21 -20.32 5.09
C GLN A 22 1.23 -20.37 4.58
N LEU A 23 2.00 -19.29 4.77
CA LEU A 23 3.34 -19.14 4.18
C LEU A 23 4.45 -18.97 5.21
N ASN A 24 4.12 -18.90 6.52
CA ASN A 24 5.05 -18.57 7.59
C ASN A 24 5.83 -17.25 7.34
N ILE A 25 5.20 -16.32 6.60
CA ILE A 25 5.76 -14.99 6.36
C ILE A 25 5.26 -14.08 7.47
N VAL A 26 6.17 -13.73 8.37
CA VAL A 26 5.85 -12.96 9.57
C VAL A 26 6.75 -11.74 9.67
N HIS A 27 6.13 -10.56 9.75
CA HIS A 27 6.84 -9.31 10.03
C HIS A 27 6.50 -8.80 11.44
N GLU A 28 7.33 -9.17 12.41
CA GLU A 28 7.10 -8.90 13.85
C GLU A 28 6.93 -7.42 14.18
N VAL A 29 7.61 -6.54 13.45
CA VAL A 29 7.46 -5.09 13.63
C VAL A 29 6.06 -4.61 13.20
N SER A 30 5.51 -5.17 12.12
CA SER A 30 4.17 -4.79 11.64
C SER A 30 3.05 -5.25 12.58
N LYS A 31 3.24 -6.32 13.36
CA LYS A 31 2.26 -6.77 14.35
C LYS A 31 2.07 -5.77 15.49
N LYS A 32 3.10 -5.00 15.82
CA LYS A 32 3.11 -4.08 16.98
C LYS A 32 2.77 -2.64 16.62
N ARG A 33 2.90 -2.27 15.34
CA ARG A 33 2.70 -0.89 14.88
C ARG A 33 1.30 -0.74 14.26
N PRO A 34 0.60 0.38 14.53
CA PRO A 34 -0.63 0.69 13.82
C PRO A 34 -0.38 0.75 12.31
N PHE A 35 -1.32 0.22 11.54
CA PHE A 35 -1.30 0.38 10.09
C PHE A 35 -1.61 1.84 9.71
N SER A 36 -0.71 2.43 8.92
CA SER A 36 -0.83 3.80 8.40
C SER A 36 -0.84 3.74 6.87
N PRO A 37 -2.00 3.60 6.23
CA PRO A 37 -2.09 3.52 4.79
C PRO A 37 -1.62 4.85 4.18
N HIS A 38 -0.76 4.75 3.16
CA HIS A 38 -0.20 5.89 2.45
C HIS A 38 0.15 5.47 1.03
N VAL A 39 0.22 6.46 0.14
CA VAL A 39 0.79 6.30 -1.21
C VAL A 39 2.08 7.09 -1.23
N THR A 40 3.19 6.41 -1.53
CA THR A 40 4.47 7.09 -1.73
C THR A 40 4.46 7.79 -3.08
N VAL A 41 4.52 9.12 -3.08
CA VAL A 41 4.48 9.96 -4.30
C VAL A 41 5.88 10.35 -4.80
N ALA A 42 6.92 10.17 -3.98
CA ALA A 42 8.31 10.42 -4.34
C ALA A 42 9.24 9.50 -3.52
N PHE A 43 10.36 9.09 -4.12
CA PHE A 43 11.31 8.16 -3.49
C PHE A 43 12.19 8.84 -2.44
N LYS A 44 12.69 8.04 -1.49
CA LYS A 44 13.40 8.50 -0.27
C LYS A 44 14.78 9.11 -0.54
N ASP A 45 15.36 8.91 -1.72
CA ASP A 45 16.72 9.39 -2.05
C ASP A 45 16.80 10.90 -2.33
N LEU A 46 15.73 11.62 -2.01
CA LEU A 46 15.71 13.07 -2.07
C LEU A 46 16.64 13.64 -0.99
N SER A 47 17.71 14.31 -1.42
CA SER A 47 18.61 15.02 -0.50
C SER A 47 17.81 16.01 0.35
N ARG A 48 18.29 16.32 1.56
CA ARG A 48 17.60 17.28 2.45
C ARG A 48 17.36 18.63 1.78
N ILE A 49 18.26 19.06 0.89
CA ILE A 49 18.13 20.29 0.11
C ILE A 49 17.01 20.16 -0.92
N ALA A 50 17.03 19.07 -1.72
CA ALA A 50 16.00 18.82 -2.72
C ALA A 50 14.62 18.63 -2.07
N PHE A 51 14.55 18.02 -0.89
CA PHE A 51 13.31 17.92 -0.12
C PHE A 51 12.77 19.28 0.27
N LYS A 52 13.61 20.17 0.82
CA LYS A 52 13.18 21.53 1.18
C LYS A 52 12.67 22.31 -0.03
N ALA A 53 13.37 22.19 -1.17
CA ALA A 53 12.96 22.84 -2.41
C ALA A 53 11.61 22.30 -2.91
N ALA A 54 11.45 20.98 -2.98
CA ALA A 54 10.19 20.35 -3.36
C ALA A 54 9.06 20.71 -2.37
N TRP A 55 9.33 20.73 -1.06
CA TRP A 55 8.32 21.04 -0.06
C TRP A 55 7.72 22.44 -0.24
N LEU A 56 8.53 23.44 -0.61
CA LEU A 56 8.04 24.79 -0.92
C LEU A 56 7.00 24.78 -2.06
N GLU A 57 7.17 23.90 -3.04
CA GLU A 57 6.28 23.79 -4.20
C GLU A 57 5.03 22.94 -3.93
N PHE A 58 5.20 21.80 -3.24
CA PHE A 58 4.14 20.79 -3.11
C PHE A 58 3.32 20.90 -1.83
N ALA A 59 3.82 21.53 -0.75
CA ALA A 59 3.14 21.53 0.55
C ALA A 59 1.76 22.21 0.52
N GLN A 60 1.57 23.19 -0.38
CA GLN A 60 0.30 23.92 -0.51
C GLN A 60 -0.61 23.37 -1.60
N ARG A 61 -0.19 22.35 -2.35
CA ARG A 61 -1.03 21.79 -3.42
C ARG A 61 -2.08 20.87 -2.81
N PRO A 62 -3.37 21.22 -2.85
CA PRO A 62 -4.41 20.29 -2.42
C PRO A 62 -4.39 19.10 -3.38
N ILE A 63 -4.48 17.91 -2.82
CA ILE A 63 -4.52 16.67 -3.59
C ILE A 63 -5.64 15.81 -3.05
N TYR A 64 -6.53 15.40 -3.95
CA TYR A 64 -7.65 14.53 -3.65
C TYR A 64 -7.71 13.46 -4.74
N PHE A 65 -7.69 12.21 -4.32
CA PHE A 65 -7.90 11.07 -5.18
C PHE A 65 -8.92 10.15 -4.55
N GLU A 66 -9.82 9.68 -5.38
CA GLU A 66 -10.79 8.63 -5.05
C GLU A 66 -10.72 7.60 -6.16
N PHE A 67 -10.50 6.34 -5.79
CA PHE A 67 -10.42 5.24 -6.73
C PHE A 67 -10.81 3.93 -6.05
N THR A 68 -11.36 3.01 -6.84
CA THR A 68 -11.64 1.65 -6.41
C THR A 68 -10.41 0.78 -6.65
N VAL A 69 -9.97 0.06 -5.62
CA VAL A 69 -8.92 -0.95 -5.77
C VAL A 69 -9.54 -2.22 -6.33
N SER A 70 -9.06 -2.69 -7.48
CA SER A 70 -9.61 -3.87 -8.16
C SER A 70 -8.95 -5.19 -7.72
N GLN A 71 -7.75 -5.15 -7.16
CA GLN A 71 -6.96 -6.36 -6.89
C GLN A 71 -5.84 -6.15 -5.86
N LEU A 72 -5.32 -7.26 -5.33
CA LEU A 72 -4.00 -7.34 -4.69
C LEU A 72 -2.97 -7.89 -5.68
N THR A 73 -1.71 -7.47 -5.53
CA THR A 73 -0.62 -7.99 -6.36
C THR A 73 0.51 -8.51 -5.46
N LEU A 74 0.90 -9.77 -5.66
CA LEU A 74 2.11 -10.34 -5.07
C LEU A 74 3.30 -10.02 -5.94
N LEU A 75 4.29 -9.36 -5.36
CA LEU A 75 5.54 -8.97 -6.02
C LEU A 75 6.72 -9.80 -5.52
N ILE A 76 7.68 -10.10 -6.40
CA ILE A 76 9.00 -10.65 -6.03
C ILE A 76 10.07 -9.64 -6.43
N HIS A 77 10.95 -9.30 -5.49
CA HIS A 77 12.14 -8.51 -5.78
C HIS A 77 13.24 -9.39 -6.36
N ASN A 78 13.81 -9.03 -7.51
CA ASN A 78 14.89 -9.78 -8.17
C ASN A 78 16.31 -9.27 -7.87
N GLY A 79 16.45 -8.35 -6.90
CA GLY A 79 17.70 -7.69 -6.56
C GLY A 79 17.86 -6.30 -7.20
N GLN A 80 17.06 -5.97 -8.21
CA GLN A 80 17.03 -4.63 -8.82
C GLN A 80 15.63 -4.02 -8.81
N ASN A 81 14.62 -4.82 -9.20
CA ASN A 81 13.25 -4.37 -9.39
C ASN A 81 12.26 -5.34 -8.73
N TRP A 82 11.06 -4.83 -8.47
CA TRP A 82 9.90 -5.65 -8.10
C TRP A 82 9.17 -6.12 -9.35
N ASN A 83 9.02 -7.42 -9.50
CA ASN A 83 8.26 -8.03 -10.60
C ASN A 83 6.93 -8.56 -10.10
N ILE A 84 5.89 -8.45 -10.93
CA ILE A 84 4.60 -9.08 -10.67
C ILE A 84 4.78 -10.59 -10.71
N LYS A 85 4.46 -11.26 -9.60
CA LYS A 85 4.36 -12.72 -9.55
C LYS A 85 2.94 -13.18 -9.87
N THR A 86 1.95 -12.55 -9.23
CA THR A 86 0.54 -12.96 -9.29
C THR A 86 -0.36 -11.79 -8.91
N GLU A 87 -1.50 -11.68 -9.59
CA GLU A 87 -2.56 -10.74 -9.26
C GLU A 87 -3.77 -11.50 -8.72
N PHE A 88 -4.44 -10.91 -7.73
CA PHE A 88 -5.60 -11.47 -7.05
C PHE A 88 -6.75 -10.45 -7.18
N PRO A 89 -7.56 -10.54 -8.25
CA PRO A 89 -8.72 -9.68 -8.43
C PRO A 89 -9.71 -9.83 -7.29
N PHE A 90 -10.22 -8.71 -6.78
CA PHE A 90 -11.37 -8.74 -5.91
C PHE A 90 -12.62 -9.10 -6.71
N LEU A 91 -13.44 -9.99 -6.17
CA LEU A 91 -14.70 -10.35 -6.79
C LEU A 91 -15.62 -9.13 -6.71
N ASN A 92 -16.02 -8.61 -7.87
CA ASN A 92 -17.05 -7.60 -7.93
C ASN A 92 -18.40 -8.32 -7.85
N LEU A 93 -19.06 -8.24 -6.70
CA LEU A 93 -20.32 -8.97 -6.47
C LEU A 93 -21.53 -8.34 -7.17
N ASP A 94 -21.33 -7.23 -7.88
CA ASP A 94 -22.39 -6.49 -8.59
C ASP A 94 -22.75 -7.04 -9.99
N SER A 95 -22.17 -8.15 -10.44
CA SER A 95 -22.53 -8.75 -11.75
C SER A 95 -23.79 -9.63 -11.70
N ARG A 96 -24.81 -9.24 -10.92
CA ARG A 96 -26.16 -9.84 -10.98
C ARG A 96 -27.15 -8.83 -11.53
N LEU A 97 -27.20 -8.75 -12.86
CA LEU A 97 -28.38 -8.40 -13.64
C LEU A 97 -28.68 -9.58 -14.58
#